data_AF-A0A1W9IQ45-F1
#
_entry.id   AF-A0A1W9IQ45-F1
#
_cell.length_a   1.000
_cell.length_b   1.000
_cell.length_c   1.000
_cell.angle_alpha   90.00
_cell.angle_beta   90.00
_cell.angle_gamma   90.00
#
_symmetry.space_group_name_H-M   'P 1'
#
loop_
_entity.id
_entity.type
_entity.pdbx_description
1 polymer ?
#
loop_
_entity_poly.entity_id
_entity_poly.type
_entity_poly.pdbx_seq_one_letter_code
_entity_poly.pdbx_strand_id
1 'polypeptide(L)'
;MHVDCATAELDVALVGEAGFTTQSPGADLACGQSVHMLGAATGATHGIVISTSHSEQVVIEGRAFEVRGQILVRTREPARTFSRPGDSGATLHDAEGAVVGLLWGTSSCGDAIACPIAPVLWVLHVELAHMTENA
;
A
#
# COMPACT_ATOMS: atom_id res chain seq x y z
N MET A 1 -10.29 -9.24 9.67
CA MET A 1 -9.54 -8.75 8.50
C MET A 1 -8.12 -9.30 8.63
N HIS A 2 -7.53 -9.81 7.55
CA HIS A 2 -6.11 -10.18 7.55
C HIS A 2 -5.32 -8.95 7.10
N VAL A 3 -4.24 -8.67 7.82
CA VAL A 3 -3.34 -7.55 7.54
C VAL A 3 -1.97 -8.15 7.24
N ASP A 4 -1.49 -7.93 6.02
CA ASP A 4 -0.14 -8.29 5.62
C ASP A 4 0.75 -7.05 5.79
N CYS A 5 1.50 -7.03 6.90
CA CYS A 5 2.34 -5.91 7.25
C CYS A 5 3.53 -6.38 8.10
N ALA A 6 4.63 -5.65 8.00
CA ALA A 6 5.78 -5.78 8.87
C ALA A 6 6.36 -4.40 9.15
N THR A 7 7.08 -4.28 10.27
CA THR A 7 7.87 -3.09 10.61
C THR A 7 9.35 -3.44 10.56
N ALA A 8 10.16 -2.46 10.18
CA ALA A 8 11.60 -2.49 10.39
C ALA A 8 11.98 -1.29 11.27
N GLU A 9 13.01 -1.47 12.10
CA GLU A 9 13.58 -0.38 12.87
C GLU A 9 14.66 0.31 12.04
N LEU A 10 14.64 1.63 12.03
CA LEU A 10 15.60 2.46 11.32
C LEU A 10 16.57 3.07 12.34
N ASP A 11 17.87 2.82 12.16
CA ASP A 11 18.89 3.52 12.92
C ASP A 11 18.89 4.99 12.51
N VAL A 12 18.54 5.88 13.45
CA VAL A 12 18.45 7.33 13.22
C VAL A 12 19.77 7.91 12.71
N ALA A 13 20.91 7.29 13.02
CA ALA A 13 22.21 7.72 12.50
C ALA A 13 22.30 7.61 10.97
N LEU A 14 21.51 6.72 10.34
CA LEU A 14 21.44 6.57 8.88
C LEU A 14 20.56 7.63 8.21
N VAL A 15 19.71 8.31 8.96
CA VAL A 15 18.73 9.28 8.45
C VAL A 15 19.26 10.72 8.52
N GLY A 16 20.40 10.93 9.17
CA GLY A 16 21.05 12.24 9.29
C GLY A 16 20.21 13.23 10.11
N GLU A 17 20.18 14.49 9.69
CA GLU A 17 19.38 15.54 10.34
C GLU A 17 17.92 15.60 9.89
N ALA A 18 17.45 14.59 9.13
CA ALA A 18 16.08 14.58 8.67
C ALA A 18 15.09 14.54 9.85
N GLY A 19 14.09 15.42 9.78
CA GLY A 19 12.97 15.42 10.71
C GLY A 19 11.87 14.46 10.27
N PHE A 20 10.95 14.14 11.19
CA PHE A 20 9.72 13.44 10.88
C PHE A 20 8.53 14.29 11.33
N THR A 21 7.57 14.47 10.43
CA THR A 21 6.30 15.13 10.75
C THR A 21 5.17 14.13 10.64
N THR A 22 4.39 13.98 11.70
CA THR A 22 3.21 13.10 11.73
C THR A 22 2.21 13.48 10.64
N GLN A 23 1.62 12.46 10.02
CA GLN A 23 0.59 12.60 9.00
C GLN A 23 -0.67 11.84 9.40
N SER A 24 -1.81 12.33 8.91
CA SER A 24 -3.06 11.57 8.99
C SER A 24 -3.14 10.60 7.82
N PRO A 25 -3.72 9.39 8.02
CA PRO A 25 -4.10 8.55 6.89
C PRO A 25 -5.14 9.26 6.03
N GLY A 26 -5.20 8.91 4.74
CA GLY A 26 -6.24 9.38 3.85
C GLY A 26 -7.63 8.92 4.29
N ALA A 27 -8.66 9.57 3.75
CA ALA A 27 -10.04 9.19 4.00
C ALA A 27 -10.35 7.79 3.42
N ASP A 28 -11.49 7.22 3.82
CA ASP A 28 -11.95 5.95 3.27
C ASP A 28 -12.09 6.02 1.74
N LEU A 29 -11.47 5.05 1.06
CA LEU A 29 -11.56 4.93 -0.39
C LEU A 29 -12.96 4.49 -0.83
N ALA A 30 -13.32 4.91 -2.04
CA ALA A 30 -14.48 4.47 -2.79
C ALA A 30 -14.05 3.87 -4.13
N CYS A 31 -14.82 2.91 -4.64
CA CYS A 31 -14.61 2.36 -5.97
C CYS A 31 -14.68 3.48 -7.03
N GLY A 32 -13.79 3.41 -8.02
CA GLY A 32 -13.66 4.41 -9.08
C GLY A 32 -12.66 5.52 -8.76
N GLN A 33 -12.22 5.67 -7.51
CA GLN A 33 -11.20 6.67 -7.17
C GLN A 33 -9.84 6.32 -7.77
N SER A 34 -9.09 7.36 -8.14
CA SER A 34 -7.72 7.23 -8.62
C SER A 34 -6.77 7.07 -7.43
N VAL A 35 -5.79 6.20 -7.61
CA VAL A 35 -4.71 5.98 -6.66
C VAL A 35 -3.39 5.84 -7.40
N HIS A 36 -2.30 6.08 -6.70
CA HIS A 36 -0.95 5.90 -7.23
C HIS A 36 -0.03 5.28 -6.20
N MET A 37 1.08 4.72 -6.66
CA MET A 37 2.16 4.24 -5.81
C MET A 37 3.51 4.56 -6.44
N LEU A 38 4.56 4.52 -5.62
CA LEU A 38 5.94 4.47 -6.07
C LEU A 38 6.55 3.14 -5.60
N GLY A 39 6.65 2.18 -6.51
CA GLY A 39 7.23 0.86 -6.25
C GLY A 39 8.70 0.77 -6.65
N ALA A 40 9.48 -0.04 -5.94
CA ALA A 40 10.90 -0.25 -6.25
C ALA A 40 11.12 -0.98 -7.60
N ALA A 41 10.20 -1.85 -8.00
CA ALA A 41 10.30 -2.64 -9.22
C ALA A 41 9.60 -1.96 -10.42
N THR A 42 8.47 -1.30 -10.21
CA THR A 42 7.71 -0.66 -11.30
C THR A 42 7.94 0.83 -11.46
N GLY A 43 8.56 1.48 -10.47
CA GLY A 43 8.53 2.93 -10.35
C GLY A 43 7.12 3.44 -10.08
N ALA A 44 6.83 4.66 -10.52
CA ALA A 44 5.52 5.27 -10.35
C ALA A 44 4.46 4.59 -11.26
N THR A 45 3.32 4.23 -10.67
CA THR A 45 2.17 3.66 -11.37
C THR A 45 0.87 4.28 -10.89
N HIS A 46 -0.13 4.31 -11.78
CA HIS A 46 -1.44 4.90 -11.52
C HIS A 46 -2.54 3.88 -11.78
N GLY A 47 -3.56 3.91 -10.93
CA GLY A 47 -4.60 2.90 -10.88
C GLY A 47 -5.95 3.48 -10.50
N ILE A 48 -6.95 2.62 -10.55
CA ILE A 48 -8.32 2.89 -10.11
C ILE A 48 -8.69 1.82 -9.09
N VAL A 49 -9.27 2.24 -7.98
CA VAL A 49 -9.85 1.33 -6.98
C VAL A 49 -11.04 0.63 -7.60
N ILE A 50 -10.98 -0.69 -7.70
CA ILE A 50 -12.09 -1.50 -8.22
C ILE A 50 -12.89 -2.17 -7.09
N SER A 51 -12.30 -2.32 -5.90
CA SER A 51 -12.98 -2.79 -4.69
C SER A 51 -12.23 -2.32 -3.44
N THR A 52 -12.96 -2.03 -2.37
CA THR A 52 -12.41 -1.70 -1.03
C THR A 52 -12.72 -2.76 0.02
N SER A 53 -13.48 -3.79 -0.35
CA SER A 53 -13.84 -4.92 0.50
C SER A 53 -13.52 -6.25 -0.18
N HIS A 54 -12.48 -6.26 -1.02
CA HIS A 54 -12.10 -7.43 -1.80
C HIS A 54 -11.71 -8.59 -0.88
N SER A 55 -12.11 -9.79 -1.30
CA SER A 55 -11.79 -11.02 -0.59
C SER A 55 -11.44 -12.09 -1.60
N GLU A 56 -10.32 -12.77 -1.39
CA GLU A 56 -9.91 -13.88 -2.25
C GLU A 56 -9.08 -14.91 -1.47
N GLN A 57 -8.92 -16.10 -2.06
CA GLN A 57 -7.93 -17.05 -1.56
C GLN A 57 -6.59 -16.82 -2.26
N VAL A 58 -5.55 -16.60 -1.46
CA VAL A 58 -4.17 -16.48 -1.93
C VAL A 58 -3.34 -17.64 -1.41
N VAL A 59 -2.31 -18.02 -2.17
CA VAL A 59 -1.35 -19.04 -1.75
C VAL A 59 -0.06 -18.35 -1.34
N ILE A 60 0.28 -18.43 -0.06
CA ILE A 60 1.51 -17.90 0.51
C ILE A 60 2.32 -19.09 1.02
N GLU A 61 3.55 -19.25 0.53
CA GLU A 61 4.44 -20.36 0.90
C GLU A 61 3.79 -21.75 0.80
N GLY A 62 2.98 -21.96 -0.25
CA GLY A 62 2.28 -23.22 -0.49
C GLY A 62 1.05 -23.47 0.39
N ARG A 63 0.63 -22.51 1.21
CA ARG A 63 -0.57 -22.59 2.05
C ARG A 63 -1.64 -21.62 1.56
N ALA A 64 -2.89 -22.07 1.51
CA ALA A 64 -4.02 -21.24 1.14
C ALA A 64 -4.48 -20.40 2.34
N PHE A 65 -4.60 -19.09 2.13
CA PHE A 65 -5.12 -18.13 3.09
C PHE A 65 -6.29 -17.37 2.46
N GLU A 66 -7.36 -17.18 3.23
CA GLU A 66 -8.46 -16.31 2.83
C GLU A 66 -8.18 -14.88 3.32
N VAL A 67 -7.86 -13.98 2.40
CA VAL A 67 -7.75 -12.55 2.70
C VAL A 67 -9.11 -11.88 2.50
N ARG A 68 -9.46 -10.96 3.40
CA ARG A 68 -10.75 -10.24 3.37
C ARG A 68 -10.54 -8.77 3.65
N GLY A 69 -11.41 -7.93 3.09
CA GLY A 69 -11.40 -6.49 3.33
C GLY A 69 -10.21 -5.77 2.70
N GLN A 70 -9.73 -6.26 1.56
CA GLN A 70 -8.58 -5.70 0.86
C GLN A 70 -9.00 -4.63 -0.14
N ILE A 71 -8.08 -3.71 -0.43
CA ILE A 71 -8.19 -2.79 -1.55
C ILE A 71 -7.70 -3.51 -2.80
N LEU A 72 -8.49 -3.50 -3.86
CA LEU A 72 -8.12 -4.04 -5.16
C LEU A 72 -7.98 -2.88 -6.16
N VAL A 73 -6.84 -2.81 -6.82
CA VAL A 73 -6.48 -1.71 -7.72
C VAL A 73 -6.15 -2.23 -9.11
N ARG A 74 -6.83 -1.67 -10.11
CA ARG A 74 -6.54 -1.92 -11.52
C ARG A 74 -5.66 -0.84 -12.09
N THR A 75 -4.67 -1.23 -12.89
CA THR A 75 -3.84 -0.29 -13.68
C THR A 75 -4.70 0.57 -14.60
N ARG A 76 -4.34 1.86 -14.73
CA ARG A 76 -4.90 2.73 -15.78
C ARG A 76 -4.19 2.59 -17.12
N GLU A 77 -3.04 1.93 -17.15
CA GLU A 77 -2.19 1.78 -18.33
C GLU A 77 -2.33 0.34 -18.87
N PRO A 78 -3.05 0.09 -19.97
CA PRO A 78 -3.35 -1.26 -20.43
C PRO A 78 -2.11 -2.12 -20.76
N ALA A 79 -0.99 -1.48 -21.05
CA ALA A 79 0.27 -2.15 -21.39
C ALA A 79 1.16 -2.43 -20.17
N ARG A 80 0.76 -2.03 -18.96
CA ARG A 80 1.58 -2.13 -17.73
C ARG A 80 0.75 -2.62 -16.57
N THR A 81 1.29 -3.55 -15.79
CA THR A 81 0.69 -3.94 -14.52
C THR A 81 0.81 -2.78 -13.52
N PHE A 82 -0.11 -2.72 -12.55
CA PHE A 82 -0.05 -1.70 -11.49
C PHE A 82 1.14 -1.95 -10.55
N SER A 83 1.44 -3.21 -10.25
CA SER A 83 2.58 -3.63 -9.44
C SER A 83 3.22 -4.92 -9.99
N ARG A 84 4.39 -5.27 -9.46
CA ARG A 84 5.14 -6.51 -9.73
C ARG A 84 5.80 -7.02 -8.44
N PRO A 85 6.25 -8.29 -8.40
CA PRO A 85 7.12 -8.76 -7.33
C PRO A 85 8.31 -7.82 -7.14
N GLY A 86 8.51 -7.36 -5.91
CA GLY A 86 9.48 -6.32 -5.55
C GLY A 86 8.87 -4.97 -5.16
N ASP A 87 7.59 -4.72 -5.48
CA ASP A 87 6.87 -3.53 -5.00
C ASP A 87 6.18 -3.73 -3.64
N SER A 88 6.14 -4.96 -3.11
CA SER A 88 5.54 -5.27 -1.81
C SER A 88 6.10 -4.34 -0.73
N GLY A 89 5.21 -3.75 0.08
CA GLY A 89 5.53 -2.71 1.04
C GLY A 89 5.40 -1.28 0.51
N ALA A 90 5.18 -1.07 -0.80
CA ALA A 90 4.88 0.24 -1.34
C ALA A 90 3.57 0.79 -0.77
N THR A 91 3.56 2.09 -0.44
CA THR A 91 2.36 2.79 0.00
C THR A 91 1.49 3.15 -1.19
N LEU A 92 0.17 3.01 -1.02
CA LEU A 92 -0.84 3.48 -1.95
C LEU A 92 -1.31 4.86 -1.50
N HIS A 93 -1.39 5.79 -2.43
CA HIS A 93 -1.75 7.19 -2.20
C HIS A 93 -3.00 7.55 -2.99
N ASP A 94 -3.88 8.36 -2.41
CA ASP A 94 -5.02 8.96 -3.10
C ASP A 94 -4.60 10.11 -4.04
N ALA A 95 -5.56 10.87 -4.55
CA ALA A 95 -5.28 11.99 -5.46
C ALA A 95 -4.68 13.20 -4.73
N GLU A 96 -4.90 13.30 -3.42
CA GLU A 96 -4.43 14.34 -2.52
C GLU A 96 -3.03 14.02 -1.96
N GLY A 97 -2.52 12.81 -2.20
CA GLY A 97 -1.22 12.35 -1.74
C GLY A 97 -1.24 11.80 -0.30
N ALA A 98 -2.42 11.52 0.25
CA ALA A 98 -2.52 10.87 1.54
C ALA A 98 -2.38 9.35 1.37
N VAL A 99 -1.71 8.71 2.34
CA VAL A 99 -1.54 7.26 2.34
C VAL A 99 -2.87 6.61 2.69
N VAL A 100 -3.32 5.69 1.84
CA VAL A 100 -4.62 4.99 1.96
C VAL A 100 -4.47 3.47 2.04
N GLY A 101 -3.31 2.92 1.65
CA GLY A 101 -3.07 1.48 1.75
C GLY A 101 -1.61 1.07 1.69
N LEU A 102 -1.37 -0.21 1.94
CA LEU A 102 -0.07 -0.87 1.88
C LEU A 102 -0.14 -2.04 0.89
N LEU A 103 0.59 -1.96 -0.22
CA LEU A 103 0.63 -3.01 -1.23
C LEU A 103 1.33 -4.24 -0.69
N TRP A 104 0.74 -5.43 -0.89
CA TRP A 104 1.40 -6.69 -0.51
C TRP A 104 1.44 -7.72 -1.65
N GLY A 105 0.55 -7.64 -2.64
CA GLY A 105 0.55 -8.63 -3.72
C GLY A 105 -0.34 -8.29 -4.91
N THR A 106 -0.66 -9.34 -5.66
CA THR A 106 -1.52 -9.30 -6.84
C THR A 106 -2.54 -10.41 -6.80
N SER A 107 -3.76 -10.12 -7.21
CA SER A 107 -4.86 -11.06 -7.34
C SER A 107 -4.63 -12.05 -8.47
N SER A 108 -5.46 -13.09 -8.50
CA SER A 108 -5.48 -14.08 -9.59
C SER A 108 -5.68 -13.49 -11.00
N CYS A 109 -6.29 -12.31 -11.12
CA CYS A 109 -6.46 -11.59 -12.40
C CYS A 109 -5.36 -10.55 -12.68
N GLY A 110 -4.35 -10.44 -11.82
CA GLY A 110 -3.22 -9.52 -11.99
C GLY A 110 -3.49 -8.08 -11.52
N ASP A 111 -4.65 -7.81 -10.91
CA ASP A 111 -4.91 -6.54 -10.23
C ASP A 111 -4.15 -6.51 -8.88
N ALA A 112 -3.67 -5.35 -8.48
CA ALA A 112 -2.90 -5.19 -7.26
C ALA A 112 -3.77 -5.27 -6.01
N ILE A 113 -3.27 -5.92 -4.95
CA ILE A 113 -3.95 -6.04 -3.66
C ILE A 113 -3.16 -5.29 -2.60
N ALA A 114 -3.88 -4.47 -1.84
CA ALA A 114 -3.33 -3.71 -0.72
C ALA A 114 -4.19 -3.85 0.54
N CYS A 115 -3.54 -3.81 1.70
CA CYS A 115 -4.22 -3.64 2.98
C CYS A 115 -4.67 -2.18 3.13
N PRO A 116 -5.88 -1.91 3.64
CA PRO A 116 -6.23 -0.55 4.06
C PRO A 116 -5.26 -0.05 5.14
N ILE A 117 -4.86 1.22 5.08
CA ILE A 117 -3.80 1.72 5.96
C ILE A 117 -4.21 1.77 7.44
N ALA A 118 -5.46 2.14 7.76
CA ALA A 118 -5.91 2.26 9.15
C ALA A 118 -5.74 0.96 9.97
N PRO A 119 -6.18 -0.21 9.49
CA PRO A 119 -5.89 -1.50 10.11
C PRO A 119 -4.40 -1.81 10.28
N VAL A 120 -3.54 -1.42 9.33
CA VAL A 120 -2.08 -1.60 9.42
C VAL A 120 -1.52 -0.81 10.59
N LEU A 121 -1.84 0.49 10.67
CA LEU A 121 -1.38 1.37 11.75
C LEU A 121 -1.86 0.88 13.12
N TRP A 122 -3.10 0.41 13.20
CA TRP A 122 -3.68 -0.15 14.41
C TRP A 122 -2.94 -1.41 14.89
N VAL A 123 -2.72 -2.40 14.00
CA VAL A 123 -2.07 -3.67 14.37
C VAL A 123 -0.63 -3.44 14.80
N LEU A 124 0.08 -2.56 14.10
CA LEU A 124 1.49 -2.27 14.36
C LEU A 124 1.71 -1.29 15.53
N HIS A 125 0.67 -0.59 16.00
CA HIS A 125 0.77 0.48 16.99
C HIS A 125 1.74 1.59 16.57
N VAL A 126 1.62 2.05 15.33
CA VAL A 126 2.47 3.10 14.74
C VAL A 126 1.63 4.22 14.13
N GLU A 127 2.27 5.39 13.97
CA GLU A 127 1.70 6.54 13.27
C GLU A 127 2.37 6.72 11.91
N LEU A 128 1.67 7.34 10.96
CA LEU A 128 2.29 7.77 9.71
C LEU A 128 3.14 9.01 9.97
N ALA A 129 4.32 9.05 9.35
CA ALA A 129 5.16 10.23 9.34
C ALA A 129 5.80 10.42 7.97
N HIS A 130 5.99 11.68 7.59
CA HIS A 130 6.76 12.07 6.43
C HIS A 130 8.13 12.56 6.87
N MET A 131 9.16 12.09 6.18
CA MET A 131 10.53 12.55 6.39
C MET A 131 10.70 13.93 5.74
N THR A 132 11.10 14.92 6.52
CA THR A 132 11.37 16.28 6.03
C THR A 132 12.86 16.48 5.86
N GLU A 133 13.27 16.91 4.68
CA GLU A 133 14.62 17.41 4.45
C GLU A 133 14.75 18.80 5.10
N ASN A 134 15.80 19.02 5.90
CA ASN A 134 16.14 20.37 6.33
C ASN A 134 16.64 21.14 5.11
N ALA A 135 15.97 22.25 4.78
CA ALA A 135 16.35 23.16 3.70
C ALA A 135 17.69 23.86 3.96
#